data_AF-A0AAW0AL97-F1
#
_entry.id   AF-A0AAW0AL97-F1
#
_cell.length_a   1.000
_cell.length_b   1.000
_cell.length_c   1.000
_cell.angle_alpha   90.00
_cell.angle_beta   90.00
_cell.angle_gamma   90.00
#
_symmetry.space_group_name_H-M   'P 1'
#
loop_
_entity.id
_entity.type
_entity.pdbx_description
1 polymer ?
#
loop_
_entity_poly.entity_id
_entity_poly.type
_entity_poly.pdbx_seq_one_letter_code
_entity_poly.pdbx_strand_id
1 'polypeptide(L)'
;MLTLRRAMHSFPLALAFLLLVPAPAVLAEPVPYRPYRPPVEQTIPYRRDLERRADDSYRTLSTAVNPDWMKKLPDSTPLASLSIPGTHESMALFGGDLTQCQENFGASGDSLVAQLNAGIRMFDIRVRIETDNKFVIHHGAVYQNANFDDVLNKIDSFLAAHPAEAVLMRIEHACTGKIGSCTDISGQKSLADIFDMYRDNSPAAQRRWWKPSVQRDSAAPNPNLGDIRGKIVLVVLHENNGGRTNQYGMAQFSGWSSGNSDFVQDNYNVPNTGAIATKRDQVRRFLDKTNSGDQTKLYINFCSGSSLFAWPDDVAAGALGTQGVNPFLLIYLGQGTDVHAEVHRTGVMMMDFPGGVLVNKILSFNNRLAA
;
A
#
# COMPACT_ATOMS: atom_id res chain seq x y z
N MET A 1 23.78 63.55 70.43
CA MET A 1 23.69 63.07 69.04
C MET A 1 24.63 63.97 68.22
N LEU A 2 25.93 63.69 68.03
CA LEU A 2 26.55 62.73 67.08
C LEU A 2 25.74 62.66 65.75
N THR A 3 26.29 62.89 64.54
CA THR A 3 27.65 62.62 64.03
C THR A 3 27.96 63.32 62.67
N LEU A 4 29.25 63.67 62.48
CA LEU A 4 30.14 63.75 61.29
C LEU A 4 29.69 63.09 59.95
N ARG A 5 30.27 63.28 58.74
CA ARG A 5 31.23 64.15 57.99
C ARG A 5 31.34 63.52 56.57
N ARG A 6 31.60 64.30 55.50
CA ARG A 6 32.32 63.96 54.21
C ARG A 6 31.76 62.80 53.33
N ALA A 7 32.03 62.64 52.03
CA ALA A 7 32.44 63.45 50.88
C ALA A 7 32.52 62.48 49.65
N MET A 8 32.24 63.01 48.45
CA MET A 8 32.76 62.63 47.11
C MET A 8 32.46 61.25 46.46
N HIS A 9 31.79 61.26 45.29
CA HIS A 9 32.31 60.95 43.93
C HIS A 9 31.11 60.79 42.95
N SER A 10 30.93 61.68 41.96
CA SER A 10 31.46 61.68 40.58
C SER A 10 30.90 60.58 39.66
N PHE A 11 30.09 60.98 38.67
CA PHE A 11 30.02 60.58 37.23
C PHE A 11 28.57 60.42 36.70
N PRO A 12 28.17 61.16 35.64
CA PRO A 12 26.94 60.92 34.91
C PRO A 12 27.20 59.95 33.74
N LEU A 13 26.44 58.87 33.63
CA LEU A 13 26.38 58.05 32.40
C LEU A 13 25.29 58.63 31.49
N ALA A 14 25.70 59.23 30.38
CA ALA A 14 24.83 59.58 29.27
C ALA A 14 24.42 58.31 28.52
N LEU A 15 23.12 58.12 28.33
CA LEU A 15 22.55 57.00 27.57
C LEU A 15 22.63 57.35 26.07
N ALA A 16 23.61 56.79 25.35
CA ALA A 16 23.67 56.86 23.90
C ALA A 16 22.83 55.74 23.28
N PHE A 17 21.75 56.10 22.57
CA PHE A 17 21.02 55.19 21.70
C PHE A 17 21.85 54.94 20.44
N LEU A 18 22.41 53.73 20.30
CA LEU A 18 23.05 53.28 19.07
C LEU A 18 21.97 52.67 18.15
N LEU A 19 21.66 53.34 17.04
CA LEU A 19 20.90 52.76 15.93
C LEU A 19 21.79 51.72 15.22
N LEU A 20 21.50 50.44 15.41
CA LEU A 20 22.06 49.36 14.59
C LEU A 20 21.34 49.33 13.23
N VAL A 21 22.05 49.69 12.17
CA VAL A 21 21.66 49.39 10.79
C VAL A 21 22.01 47.92 10.51
N PRO A 22 21.09 47.06 10.05
CA PRO A 22 21.43 45.68 9.72
C PRO A 22 22.24 45.62 8.42
N ALA A 23 23.32 44.84 8.44
CA ALA A 23 24.12 44.54 7.26
C ALA A 23 23.31 43.70 6.24
N PRO A 24 23.57 43.82 4.92
CA PRO A 24 22.87 43.03 3.92
C PRO A 24 23.25 41.55 4.04
N ALA A 25 22.25 40.67 3.99
CA ALA A 25 22.44 39.23 3.96
C ALA A 25 23.17 38.82 2.68
N VAL A 26 24.35 38.20 2.84
CA VAL A 26 25.06 37.54 1.76
C VAL A 26 24.30 36.26 1.42
N LEU A 27 23.74 36.17 0.21
CA LEU A 27 23.13 34.95 -0.31
C LEU A 27 24.22 33.89 -0.45
N ALA A 28 24.07 32.79 0.29
CA ALA A 28 24.92 31.61 0.12
C ALA A 28 24.70 31.02 -1.28
N GLU A 29 25.79 30.68 -1.97
CA GLU A 29 25.75 30.03 -3.28
C GLU A 29 25.01 28.67 -3.20
N PRO A 30 24.32 28.26 -4.28
CA PRO A 30 23.63 26.98 -4.32
C PRO A 30 24.64 25.83 -4.17
N VAL A 31 24.42 24.99 -3.16
CA VAL A 31 25.22 23.79 -2.94
C VAL A 31 25.02 22.83 -4.13
N PRO A 32 26.08 22.41 -4.84
CA PRO A 32 25.95 21.48 -5.95
C PRO A 32 25.40 20.13 -5.49
N TYR A 33 24.41 19.62 -6.22
CA TYR A 33 23.75 18.34 -5.98
C TYR A 33 24.78 17.20 -5.87
N ARG A 34 24.75 16.47 -4.76
CA ARG A 34 25.42 15.17 -4.61
C ARG A 34 24.36 14.06 -4.66
N PRO A 35 24.47 13.09 -5.57
CA PRO A 35 23.59 11.93 -5.53
C PRO A 35 23.75 11.21 -4.19
N TYR A 36 22.63 10.94 -3.53
CA TYR A 36 22.60 10.14 -2.31
C TYR A 36 23.18 8.76 -2.60
N ARG A 37 24.34 8.44 -1.99
CA ARG A 37 24.84 7.07 -1.91
C ARG A 37 24.35 6.51 -0.58
N PRO A 38 23.46 5.51 -0.56
CA PRO A 38 23.12 4.84 0.69
C PRO A 38 24.40 4.22 1.28
N PRO A 39 24.53 4.18 2.62
CA PRO A 39 25.56 3.39 3.27
C PRO A 39 25.51 1.95 2.77
N VAL A 40 26.70 1.34 2.62
CA VAL A 40 26.84 -0.09 2.32
C VAL A 40 26.01 -0.88 3.32
N GLU A 41 25.15 -1.73 2.75
CA GLU A 41 24.20 -2.61 3.40
C GLU A 41 24.84 -3.43 4.52
N GLN A 42 24.50 -3.10 5.77
CA GLN A 42 24.50 -4.07 6.86
C GLN A 42 23.05 -4.39 7.15
N THR A 43 22.56 -5.50 6.58
CA THR A 43 21.34 -6.17 6.99
C THR A 43 21.51 -6.65 8.44
N ILE A 44 21.37 -5.76 9.41
CA ILE A 44 21.07 -6.16 10.79
C ILE A 44 19.54 -6.13 10.89
N PRO A 45 18.87 -7.30 11.04
CA PRO A 45 17.43 -7.33 11.23
C PRO A 45 17.05 -6.44 12.42
N TYR A 46 16.03 -5.60 12.22
CA TYR A 46 15.47 -4.82 13.31
C TYR A 46 14.92 -5.78 14.37
N ARG A 47 15.16 -5.46 15.65
CA ARG A 47 15.25 -6.44 16.76
C ARG A 47 13.94 -7.20 17.07
N ARG A 48 12.77 -6.82 16.53
CA ARG A 48 11.49 -7.54 16.72
C ARG A 48 11.16 -8.60 15.65
N ASP A 49 11.77 -8.52 14.45
CA ASP A 49 11.53 -9.49 13.37
C ASP A 49 11.95 -10.93 13.76
N LEU A 50 12.84 -11.06 14.74
CA LEU A 50 13.35 -12.34 15.24
C LEU A 50 12.54 -12.93 16.40
N GLU A 51 11.64 -12.16 17.03
CA GLU A 51 10.88 -12.61 18.21
C GLU A 51 9.52 -13.22 17.85
N ARG A 52 8.92 -12.83 16.71
CA ARG A 52 7.62 -13.37 16.28
C ARG A 52 7.80 -14.48 15.24
N ARG A 53 7.47 -15.71 15.64
CA ARG A 53 7.64 -16.88 14.78
C ARG A 53 6.70 -16.81 13.57
N ALA A 54 7.29 -16.79 12.37
CA ALA A 54 6.58 -17.00 11.12
C ALA A 54 5.81 -18.34 11.14
N ASP A 55 4.67 -18.38 10.46
CA ASP A 55 3.83 -19.56 10.35
C ASP A 55 3.16 -19.66 8.98
N ASP A 56 2.37 -20.71 8.78
CA ASP A 56 1.64 -21.01 7.55
C ASP A 56 0.79 -19.83 7.02
N SER A 57 0.35 -18.94 7.91
CA SER A 57 -0.47 -17.77 7.60
C SER A 57 0.29 -16.44 7.56
N TYR A 58 1.51 -16.39 8.09
CA TYR A 58 2.24 -15.14 8.30
C TYR A 58 3.74 -15.26 8.05
N ARG A 59 4.29 -14.34 7.25
CA ARG A 59 5.72 -14.22 6.92
C ARG A 59 6.39 -15.51 6.40
N THR A 60 5.69 -16.20 5.51
CA THR A 60 6.19 -17.41 4.83
C THR A 60 5.84 -17.37 3.35
N LEU A 61 5.78 -16.18 2.74
CA LEU A 61 5.28 -15.99 1.38
C LEU A 61 6.02 -16.85 0.35
N SER A 62 7.34 -17.01 0.52
CA SER A 62 8.21 -17.82 -0.36
C SER A 62 7.90 -19.31 -0.35
N THR A 63 7.04 -19.80 0.56
CA THR A 63 6.58 -21.20 0.57
C THR A 63 5.46 -21.46 -0.45
N ALA A 64 4.83 -20.41 -0.98
CA ALA A 64 3.85 -20.51 -2.07
C ALA A 64 4.51 -20.27 -3.43
N VAL A 65 4.11 -21.06 -4.44
CA VAL A 65 4.58 -20.93 -5.83
C VAL A 65 3.40 -21.12 -6.76
N ASN A 66 2.76 -20.02 -7.15
CA ASN A 66 1.59 -19.98 -8.02
C ASN A 66 1.70 -18.89 -9.10
N PRO A 67 2.76 -18.88 -9.94
CA PRO A 67 2.93 -17.84 -10.95
C PRO A 67 1.90 -17.92 -12.09
N ASP A 68 1.28 -19.08 -12.35
CA ASP A 68 0.37 -19.29 -13.49
C ASP A 68 -1.04 -19.78 -13.05
N TRP A 69 -1.55 -19.33 -11.91
CA TRP A 69 -2.80 -19.91 -11.38
C TRP A 69 -4.03 -19.53 -12.20
N MET A 70 -4.07 -18.35 -12.84
CA MET A 70 -5.19 -17.93 -13.69
C MET A 70 -5.21 -18.68 -15.03
N LYS A 71 -4.09 -19.28 -15.45
CA LYS A 71 -4.00 -20.09 -16.69
C LYS A 71 -5.01 -21.24 -16.76
N LYS A 72 -5.43 -21.77 -15.60
CA LYS A 72 -6.37 -22.90 -15.50
C LYS A 72 -7.84 -22.49 -15.66
N LEU A 73 -8.12 -21.18 -15.69
CA LEU A 73 -9.48 -20.66 -15.71
C LEU A 73 -9.89 -20.28 -17.15
N PRO A 74 -11.14 -20.49 -17.56
CA PRO A 74 -11.63 -20.03 -18.86
C PRO A 74 -11.56 -18.51 -19.05
N ASP A 75 -11.43 -18.06 -20.30
CA ASP A 75 -11.45 -16.64 -20.64
C ASP A 75 -12.78 -15.96 -20.30
N SER A 76 -13.88 -16.71 -20.29
CA SER A 76 -15.21 -16.24 -19.92
C SER A 76 -15.40 -16.08 -18.41
N THR A 77 -14.44 -16.49 -17.57
CA THR A 77 -14.56 -16.35 -16.11
C THR A 77 -14.63 -14.87 -15.72
N PRO A 78 -15.71 -14.40 -15.06
CA PRO A 78 -15.79 -13.02 -14.61
C PRO A 78 -14.74 -12.72 -13.55
N LEU A 79 -14.03 -11.59 -13.65
CA LEU A 79 -13.07 -11.15 -12.63
C LEU A 79 -13.71 -11.11 -11.24
N ALA A 80 -14.96 -10.65 -11.18
CA ALA A 80 -15.76 -10.58 -9.97
C ALA A 80 -15.91 -11.94 -9.26
N SER A 81 -15.85 -13.07 -9.97
CA SER A 81 -16.04 -14.41 -9.39
C SER A 81 -14.80 -14.98 -8.68
N LEU A 82 -13.64 -14.36 -8.86
CA LEU A 82 -12.36 -14.87 -8.38
C LEU A 82 -12.15 -14.63 -6.88
N SER A 83 -11.35 -15.51 -6.29
CA SER A 83 -10.75 -15.37 -4.97
C SER A 83 -9.29 -14.98 -5.15
N ILE A 84 -8.95 -13.73 -4.84
CA ILE A 84 -7.67 -13.12 -5.21
C ILE A 84 -6.89 -12.73 -3.95
N PRO A 85 -5.71 -13.31 -3.72
CA PRO A 85 -4.76 -12.79 -2.74
C PRO A 85 -4.23 -11.43 -3.18
N GLY A 86 -4.30 -10.44 -2.30
CA GLY A 86 -3.76 -9.11 -2.47
C GLY A 86 -2.87 -8.69 -1.31
N THR A 87 -2.06 -7.66 -1.52
CA THR A 87 -1.22 -7.06 -0.47
C THR A 87 -1.54 -5.59 -0.30
N HIS A 88 -1.73 -5.16 0.95
CA HIS A 88 -1.87 -3.75 1.33
C HIS A 88 -0.49 -3.10 1.39
N GLU A 89 -0.35 -1.85 0.93
CA GLU A 89 0.95 -1.16 0.89
C GLU A 89 2.05 -2.09 0.34
N SER A 90 1.86 -2.62 -0.87
CA SER A 90 2.58 -3.80 -1.39
C SER A 90 4.10 -3.65 -1.42
N MET A 91 4.58 -2.42 -1.34
CA MET A 91 5.99 -2.04 -1.38
C MET A 91 6.49 -1.46 -0.06
N ALA A 92 5.71 -1.49 1.02
CA ALA A 92 6.12 -0.97 2.32
C ALA A 92 7.02 -1.98 3.06
N LEU A 93 8.33 -1.86 2.80
CA LEU A 93 9.40 -2.75 3.25
C LEU A 93 10.33 -2.09 4.26
N PHE A 94 10.33 -0.75 4.33
CA PHE A 94 11.29 0.05 5.09
C PHE A 94 10.57 1.07 5.98
N GLY A 95 11.27 1.53 7.03
CA GLY A 95 10.74 2.50 8.01
C GLY A 95 10.49 1.94 9.41
N GLY A 96 10.77 0.65 9.62
CA GLY A 96 10.55 -0.04 10.89
C GLY A 96 9.11 -0.54 11.05
N ASP A 97 8.81 -1.17 12.18
CA ASP A 97 7.57 -1.95 12.39
C ASP A 97 6.27 -1.17 12.16
N LEU A 98 6.25 0.14 12.43
CA LEU A 98 5.08 0.99 12.19
C LEU A 98 4.78 1.23 10.70
N THR A 99 5.78 1.06 9.84
CA THR A 99 5.68 1.34 8.40
C THR A 99 5.77 0.06 7.58
N GLN A 100 6.49 -0.96 8.01
CA GLN A 100 6.61 -2.17 7.23
C GLN A 100 5.27 -2.94 7.21
N CYS A 101 4.80 -3.29 6.01
CA CYS A 101 3.58 -4.08 5.82
C CYS A 101 3.88 -5.42 5.13
N GLN A 102 5.04 -5.56 4.48
CA GLN A 102 5.38 -6.72 3.67
C GLN A 102 6.76 -7.31 3.99
N GLU A 103 6.91 -8.61 3.74
CA GLU A 103 8.21 -9.30 3.81
C GLU A 103 9.19 -8.71 2.78
N ASN A 104 10.44 -8.52 3.20
CA ASN A 104 11.46 -7.93 2.37
C ASN A 104 12.30 -9.01 1.68
N PHE A 105 12.15 -9.14 0.36
CA PHE A 105 12.95 -9.99 -0.51
C PHE A 105 13.91 -9.19 -1.40
N GLY A 106 14.10 -7.90 -1.10
CA GLY A 106 14.93 -6.98 -1.87
C GLY A 106 14.19 -5.69 -2.24
N ALA A 107 14.98 -4.65 -2.49
CA ALA A 107 14.53 -3.32 -2.90
C ALA A 107 14.20 -3.25 -4.41
N SER A 108 13.87 -2.06 -4.92
CA SER A 108 13.70 -1.82 -6.38
C SER A 108 12.71 -2.79 -7.07
N GLY A 109 11.66 -3.19 -6.35
CA GLY A 109 10.63 -4.10 -6.88
C GLY A 109 10.92 -5.60 -6.73
N ASP A 110 12.04 -6.03 -6.16
CA ASP A 110 12.32 -7.49 -6.02
C ASP A 110 11.33 -8.18 -5.08
N SER A 111 10.91 -7.52 -4.01
CA SER A 111 9.81 -8.02 -3.16
C SER A 111 8.48 -8.14 -3.89
N LEU A 112 8.25 -7.36 -4.95
CA LEU A 112 7.06 -7.50 -5.81
C LEU A 112 7.13 -8.79 -6.64
N VAL A 113 8.33 -9.18 -7.10
CA VAL A 113 8.53 -10.45 -7.82
C VAL A 113 8.20 -11.65 -6.95
N ALA A 114 8.61 -11.63 -5.67
CA ALA A 114 8.26 -12.68 -4.72
C ALA A 114 6.74 -12.79 -4.52
N GLN A 115 6.04 -11.66 -4.39
CA GLN A 115 4.57 -11.63 -4.29
C GLN A 115 3.88 -12.18 -5.54
N LEU A 116 4.33 -11.77 -6.74
CA LEU A 116 3.81 -12.28 -8.00
C LEU A 116 4.01 -13.80 -8.12
N ASN A 117 5.20 -14.29 -7.78
CA ASN A 117 5.51 -15.74 -7.80
C ASN A 117 4.66 -16.53 -6.82
N ALA A 118 4.35 -15.99 -5.64
CA ALA A 118 3.51 -16.64 -4.65
C ALA A 118 2.03 -16.75 -5.08
N GLY A 119 1.58 -15.87 -5.98
CA GLY A 119 0.22 -15.84 -6.50
C GLY A 119 -0.59 -14.58 -6.16
N ILE A 120 0.05 -13.56 -5.56
CA ILE A 120 -0.58 -12.25 -5.33
C ILE A 120 -0.90 -11.61 -6.69
N ARG A 121 -2.14 -11.11 -6.86
CA ARG A 121 -2.58 -10.47 -8.11
C ARG A 121 -3.31 -9.14 -7.90
N MET A 122 -3.46 -8.68 -6.66
CA MET A 122 -3.90 -7.31 -6.38
C MET A 122 -2.83 -6.60 -5.56
N PHE A 123 -2.38 -5.45 -6.06
CA PHE A 123 -1.34 -4.64 -5.41
C PHE A 123 -1.87 -3.25 -5.06
N ASP A 124 -1.58 -2.80 -3.85
CA ASP A 124 -1.78 -1.44 -3.39
C ASP A 124 -0.45 -0.67 -3.50
N ILE A 125 -0.35 0.19 -4.51
CA ILE A 125 0.87 0.95 -4.83
C ILE A 125 0.68 2.41 -4.44
N ARG A 126 1.47 2.88 -3.48
CA ARG A 126 1.36 4.25 -2.99
C ARG A 126 2.51 5.13 -3.45
N VAL A 127 2.16 6.23 -4.11
CA VAL A 127 3.09 7.09 -4.84
C VAL A 127 3.16 8.48 -4.22
N ARG A 128 4.36 9.04 -4.16
CA ARG A 128 4.62 10.45 -3.92
C ARG A 128 5.02 11.12 -5.22
N ILE A 129 4.58 12.35 -5.43
CA ILE A 129 5.01 13.16 -6.58
C ILE A 129 6.37 13.77 -6.25
N GLU A 130 7.35 13.43 -7.08
CA GLU A 130 8.75 13.86 -6.97
C GLU A 130 9.10 14.79 -8.14
N THR A 131 10.30 15.38 -8.09
CA THR A 131 10.88 16.16 -9.20
C THR A 131 10.75 15.49 -10.57
N ASP A 132 10.71 16.31 -11.62
CA ASP A 132 10.57 15.88 -13.02
C ASP A 132 9.29 15.07 -13.32
N ASN A 133 8.21 15.36 -12.60
CA ASN A 133 6.92 14.68 -12.75
C ASN A 133 7.04 13.16 -12.58
N LYS A 134 7.82 12.72 -11.59
CA LYS A 134 8.04 11.29 -11.30
C LYS A 134 7.24 10.83 -10.09
N PHE A 135 7.00 9.52 -10.06
CA PHE A 135 6.33 8.84 -8.97
C PHE A 135 7.35 7.95 -8.27
N VAL A 136 7.50 8.17 -6.96
CA VAL A 136 8.38 7.38 -6.09
C VAL A 136 7.53 6.70 -5.03
N ILE A 137 7.88 5.48 -4.64
CA ILE A 137 7.04 4.68 -3.76
C ILE A 137 7.23 5.08 -2.29
N HIS A 138 6.14 5.36 -1.59
CA HIS A 138 6.15 5.83 -0.20
C HIS A 138 5.07 5.14 0.63
N HIS A 139 5.37 4.95 1.91
CA HIS A 139 4.36 4.73 2.94
C HIS A 139 4.51 5.84 3.99
N GLY A 140 3.51 6.72 4.05
CA GLY A 140 3.60 7.97 4.81
C GLY A 140 4.82 8.79 4.40
N ALA A 141 5.64 9.21 5.37
CA ALA A 141 6.85 9.99 5.11
C ALA A 141 8.05 9.17 4.59
N VAL A 142 7.94 7.85 4.49
CA VAL A 142 9.09 6.95 4.27
C VAL A 142 9.17 6.48 2.83
N TYR A 143 10.26 6.84 2.16
CA TYR A 143 10.62 6.29 0.85
C TYR A 143 10.93 4.80 0.94
N GLN A 144 10.37 4.03 0.02
CA GLN A 144 10.43 2.56 0.05
C GLN A 144 11.51 1.97 -0.86
N ASN A 145 12.53 2.76 -1.23
CA ASN A 145 13.63 2.32 -2.09
C ASN A 145 13.17 1.70 -3.43
N ALA A 146 12.09 2.24 -3.99
CA ALA A 146 11.54 1.85 -5.29
C ALA A 146 10.82 3.04 -5.94
N ASN A 147 10.86 3.09 -7.27
CA ASN A 147 10.11 4.03 -8.10
C ASN A 147 8.93 3.34 -8.78
N PHE A 148 7.98 4.11 -9.30
CA PHE A 148 6.86 3.52 -10.04
C PHE A 148 7.31 2.84 -11.34
N ASP A 149 8.37 3.35 -11.99
CA ASP A 149 9.02 2.69 -13.12
C ASP A 149 9.48 1.27 -12.76
N ASP A 150 10.05 1.04 -11.55
CA ASP A 150 10.47 -0.29 -11.10
C ASP A 150 9.27 -1.23 -10.97
N VAL A 151 8.18 -0.77 -10.34
CA VAL A 151 6.93 -1.52 -10.19
C VAL A 151 6.38 -1.96 -11.56
N LEU A 152 6.26 -1.02 -12.50
CA LEU A 152 5.77 -1.31 -13.85
C LEU A 152 6.67 -2.31 -14.58
N ASN A 153 7.99 -2.13 -14.51
CA ASN A 153 8.95 -3.02 -15.19
C ASN A 153 8.90 -4.45 -14.65
N LYS A 154 8.75 -4.63 -13.33
CA LYS A 154 8.63 -5.97 -12.73
C LYS A 154 7.31 -6.64 -13.11
N ILE A 155 6.19 -5.91 -13.10
CA ILE A 155 4.89 -6.45 -13.52
C ILE A 155 4.88 -6.78 -15.01
N ASP A 156 5.46 -5.94 -15.86
CA ASP A 156 5.59 -6.22 -17.29
C ASP A 156 6.39 -7.48 -17.56
N SER A 157 7.54 -7.62 -16.91
CA SER A 157 8.39 -8.80 -17.05
C SER A 157 7.63 -10.07 -16.63
N PHE A 158 6.87 -9.98 -15.54
CA PHE A 158 6.03 -11.07 -15.08
C PHE A 158 4.90 -11.41 -16.07
N LEU A 159 4.12 -10.43 -16.52
CA LEU A 159 3.02 -10.65 -17.45
C LEU A 159 3.50 -11.11 -18.85
N ALA A 160 4.71 -10.73 -19.25
CA ALA A 160 5.35 -11.26 -20.46
C ALA A 160 5.73 -12.74 -20.31
N ALA A 161 6.22 -13.14 -19.13
CA ALA A 161 6.55 -14.54 -18.82
C ALA A 161 5.30 -15.40 -18.56
N HIS A 162 4.24 -14.79 -18.04
CA HIS A 162 2.99 -15.44 -17.63
C HIS A 162 1.78 -14.75 -18.30
N PRO A 163 1.63 -14.83 -19.64
CA PRO A 163 0.64 -14.05 -20.39
C PRO A 163 -0.81 -14.45 -20.10
N ALA A 164 -1.02 -15.58 -19.42
CA ALA A 164 -2.35 -16.00 -18.98
C ALA A 164 -2.81 -15.27 -17.70
N GLU A 165 -1.92 -14.57 -17.01
CA GLU A 165 -2.24 -13.87 -15.77
C GLU A 165 -2.70 -12.43 -16.06
N ALA A 166 -3.34 -11.81 -15.07
CA ALA A 166 -3.66 -10.39 -15.07
C ALA A 166 -3.36 -9.82 -13.68
N VAL A 167 -2.94 -8.56 -13.61
CA VAL A 167 -2.65 -7.88 -12.35
C VAL A 167 -3.68 -6.79 -12.12
N LEU A 168 -4.26 -6.75 -10.93
CA LEU A 168 -5.05 -5.65 -10.45
C LEU A 168 -4.15 -4.70 -9.67
N MET A 169 -4.32 -3.40 -9.89
CA MET A 169 -3.53 -2.38 -9.22
C MET A 169 -4.45 -1.28 -8.69
N ARG A 170 -4.32 -0.99 -7.39
CA ARG A 170 -4.74 0.27 -6.80
C ARG A 170 -3.54 1.20 -6.76
N ILE A 171 -3.74 2.44 -7.16
CA ILE A 171 -2.74 3.50 -7.00
C ILE A 171 -3.33 4.54 -6.06
N GLU A 172 -2.59 4.91 -5.02
CA GLU A 172 -2.97 6.00 -4.12
C GLU A 172 -1.84 7.00 -3.96
N HIS A 173 -2.21 8.26 -3.91
CA HIS A 173 -1.30 9.35 -3.63
C HIS A 173 -0.96 9.39 -2.12
N ALA A 174 0.29 9.14 -1.76
CA ALA A 174 0.70 8.91 -0.38
C ALA A 174 0.78 10.18 0.50
N CYS A 175 1.03 11.34 -0.13
CA CYS A 175 1.41 12.55 0.60
C CYS A 175 0.23 13.45 0.91
N THR A 176 -0.16 13.50 2.18
CA THR A 176 -1.28 14.32 2.65
C THR A 176 -0.88 15.73 3.07
N GLY A 177 0.42 16.01 3.20
CA GLY A 177 0.96 17.27 3.73
C GLY A 177 0.73 17.47 5.24
N LYS A 178 0.18 16.47 5.94
CA LYS A 178 -0.09 16.50 7.38
C LYS A 178 1.11 15.99 8.17
N ILE A 179 1.15 16.30 9.47
CA ILE A 179 2.15 15.77 10.41
C ILE A 179 2.13 14.24 10.35
N GLY A 180 3.30 13.61 10.22
CA GLY A 180 3.44 12.16 10.06
C GLY A 180 3.26 11.65 8.61
N SER A 181 3.03 12.54 7.65
CA SER A 181 2.97 12.22 6.22
C SER A 181 4.10 12.91 5.44
N CYS A 182 4.22 12.64 4.15
CA CYS A 182 5.10 13.36 3.23
C CYS A 182 4.39 14.58 2.61
N THR A 183 5.18 15.42 1.95
CA THR A 183 4.70 16.49 1.05
C THR A 183 5.30 16.25 -0.33
N ASP A 184 4.49 16.46 -1.36
CA ASP A 184 4.97 16.40 -2.75
C ASP A 184 5.96 17.53 -3.04
N ILE A 185 6.77 17.35 -4.07
CA ILE A 185 7.56 18.45 -4.61
C ILE A 185 6.64 19.46 -5.29
N SER A 186 6.88 20.74 -5.02
CA SER A 186 6.11 21.83 -5.63
C SER A 186 6.44 22.00 -7.12
N GLY A 187 5.50 22.60 -7.87
CA GLY A 187 5.67 22.89 -9.30
C GLY A 187 5.55 21.68 -10.23
N GLN A 188 5.14 20.52 -9.71
CA GLN A 188 4.86 19.33 -10.51
C GLN A 188 3.42 19.32 -11.03
N LYS A 189 3.13 18.45 -12.00
CA LYS A 189 1.80 18.22 -12.56
C LYS A 189 0.90 17.47 -11.57
N SER A 190 -0.40 17.42 -11.88
CA SER A 190 -1.37 16.65 -11.09
C SER A 190 -1.09 15.14 -11.17
N LEU A 191 -1.57 14.37 -10.18
CA LEU A 191 -1.50 12.91 -10.16
C LEU A 191 -2.01 12.30 -11.48
N ALA A 192 -3.15 12.77 -11.97
CA ALA A 192 -3.75 12.32 -13.22
C ALA A 192 -2.85 12.57 -14.45
N ASP A 193 -2.27 13.77 -14.54
CA ASP A 193 -1.42 14.14 -15.67
C ASP A 193 -0.12 13.35 -15.69
N ILE A 194 0.46 13.11 -14.51
CA ILE A 194 1.66 12.28 -14.39
C ILE A 194 1.33 10.82 -14.72
N PHE A 195 0.19 10.30 -14.25
CA PHE A 195 -0.26 8.95 -14.60
C PHE A 195 -0.46 8.79 -16.12
N ASP A 196 -1.05 9.79 -16.79
CA ASP A 196 -1.15 9.82 -18.26
C ASP A 196 0.21 9.80 -18.94
N MET A 197 1.20 10.51 -18.39
CA MET A 197 2.57 10.43 -18.91
C MET A 197 3.13 9.00 -18.83
N TYR A 198 2.89 8.26 -17.74
CA TYR A 198 3.27 6.84 -17.65
C TYR A 198 2.50 5.95 -18.61
N ARG A 199 1.19 6.21 -18.81
CA ARG A 199 0.34 5.46 -19.74
C ARG A 199 0.77 5.67 -21.19
N ASP A 200 1.06 6.90 -21.57
CA ASP A 200 1.24 7.33 -22.96
C ASP A 200 2.70 7.46 -23.40
N ASN A 201 3.67 7.12 -22.53
CA ASN A 201 5.10 7.26 -22.85
C ASN A 201 5.54 6.47 -24.10
N SER A 202 4.79 5.43 -24.48
CA SER A 202 5.07 4.56 -25.61
C SER A 202 3.85 3.69 -25.96
N PRO A 203 3.77 3.13 -27.18
CA PRO A 203 2.75 2.14 -27.51
C PRO A 203 2.80 0.89 -26.62
N ALA A 204 3.98 0.53 -26.09
CA ALA A 204 4.11 -0.59 -25.17
C ALA A 204 3.46 -0.30 -23.81
N ALA A 205 3.68 0.90 -23.26
CA ALA A 205 3.04 1.32 -22.02
C ALA A 205 1.52 1.44 -22.15
N GLN A 206 1.01 1.88 -23.30
CA GLN A 206 -0.45 1.89 -23.53
C GLN A 206 -1.03 0.48 -23.53
N ARG A 207 -0.33 -0.50 -24.13
CA ARG A 207 -0.77 -1.90 -24.18
C ARG A 207 -0.68 -2.64 -22.84
N ARG A 208 0.18 -2.18 -21.92
CA ARG A 208 0.30 -2.73 -20.56
C ARG A 208 -1.03 -2.65 -19.81
N TRP A 209 -1.78 -1.58 -19.99
CA TRP A 209 -3.03 -1.35 -19.27
C TRP A 209 -4.22 -1.96 -20.00
N TRP A 210 -5.18 -2.48 -19.24
CA TRP A 210 -6.51 -2.70 -19.79
C TRP A 210 -7.18 -1.35 -20.01
N LYS A 211 -7.18 -0.90 -21.28
CA LYS A 211 -7.59 0.44 -21.72
C LYS A 211 -8.89 0.97 -21.07
N PRO A 212 -9.98 0.19 -20.90
CA PRO A 212 -11.18 0.68 -20.21
C PRO A 212 -10.94 1.22 -18.79
N SER A 213 -9.94 0.70 -18.08
CA SER A 213 -9.63 1.10 -16.70
C SER A 213 -8.75 2.35 -16.58
N VAL A 214 -8.20 2.87 -17.68
CA VAL A 214 -7.25 3.99 -17.67
C VAL A 214 -7.72 5.21 -18.46
N GLN A 215 -9.04 5.41 -18.51
CA GLN A 215 -9.69 6.57 -19.16
C GLN A 215 -10.14 7.61 -18.12
N ARG A 216 -10.04 8.90 -18.48
CA ARG A 216 -10.43 10.00 -17.59
C ARG A 216 -11.93 10.23 -17.52
N ASP A 217 -12.63 9.90 -18.60
CA ASP A 217 -14.01 10.26 -18.89
C ASP A 217 -14.98 9.07 -18.83
N SER A 218 -14.46 7.84 -18.75
CA SER A 218 -15.25 6.63 -18.62
C SER A 218 -14.62 5.64 -17.65
N ALA A 219 -15.42 5.16 -16.70
CA ALA A 219 -14.98 4.15 -15.75
C ALA A 219 -15.26 2.75 -16.29
N ALA A 220 -14.33 1.82 -16.05
CA ALA A 220 -14.37 0.47 -16.60
C ALA A 220 -15.52 -0.38 -16.02
N PRO A 221 -16.19 -1.23 -16.82
CA PRO A 221 -17.05 -2.28 -16.27
C PRO A 221 -16.21 -3.37 -15.58
N ASN A 222 -16.86 -4.36 -14.97
CA ASN A 222 -16.19 -5.59 -14.53
C ASN A 222 -15.84 -6.45 -15.76
N PRO A 223 -14.56 -6.79 -16.00
CA PRO A 223 -14.14 -7.60 -17.14
C PRO A 223 -14.27 -9.11 -16.88
N ASN A 224 -14.20 -9.89 -17.96
CA ASN A 224 -13.85 -11.31 -17.87
C ASN A 224 -12.33 -11.48 -17.97
N LEU A 225 -11.81 -12.64 -17.57
CA LEU A 225 -10.37 -12.90 -17.57
C LEU A 225 -9.74 -12.71 -18.95
N GLY A 226 -10.39 -13.19 -20.03
CA GLY A 226 -9.89 -13.06 -21.40
C GLY A 226 -9.62 -11.63 -21.84
N ASP A 227 -10.41 -10.67 -21.35
CA ASP A 227 -10.25 -9.25 -21.69
C ASP A 227 -8.94 -8.67 -21.13
N ILE A 228 -8.51 -9.18 -19.97
CA ILE A 228 -7.45 -8.58 -19.14
C ILE A 228 -6.17 -9.39 -19.07
N ARG A 229 -6.11 -10.61 -19.62
CA ARG A 229 -4.88 -11.39 -19.65
C ARG A 229 -3.74 -10.60 -20.29
N GLY A 230 -2.55 -10.72 -19.68
CA GLY A 230 -1.34 -10.00 -20.02
C GLY A 230 -1.37 -8.51 -19.73
N LYS A 231 -2.34 -8.01 -18.94
CA LYS A 231 -2.53 -6.59 -18.67
C LYS A 231 -2.64 -6.27 -17.18
N ILE A 232 -2.42 -5.00 -16.87
CA ILE A 232 -2.74 -4.37 -15.60
C ILE A 232 -4.13 -3.75 -15.69
N VAL A 233 -5.00 -4.12 -14.76
CA VAL A 233 -6.30 -3.48 -14.52
C VAL A 233 -6.13 -2.46 -13.41
N LEU A 234 -6.30 -1.18 -13.74
CA LEU A 234 -6.40 -0.15 -12.70
C LEU A 234 -7.74 -0.33 -11.99
N VAL A 235 -7.71 -0.63 -10.71
CA VAL A 235 -8.93 -0.77 -9.89
C VAL A 235 -9.45 0.61 -9.52
N VAL A 236 -8.55 1.47 -9.05
CA VAL A 236 -8.82 2.86 -8.70
C VAL A 236 -7.52 3.66 -8.66
N LEU A 237 -7.61 4.95 -9.01
CA LEU A 237 -6.57 5.96 -8.76
C LEU A 237 -7.12 6.93 -7.69
N HIS A 238 -6.48 6.98 -6.52
CA HIS A 238 -6.90 7.81 -5.40
C HIS A 238 -5.99 9.01 -5.17
N GLU A 239 -6.60 10.14 -4.84
CA GLU A 239 -5.92 11.31 -4.29
C GLU A 239 -5.54 11.11 -2.81
N ASN A 240 -4.71 12.02 -2.28
CA ASN A 240 -4.05 11.90 -0.97
C ASN A 240 -4.95 11.98 0.28
N ASN A 241 -6.26 12.18 0.13
CA ASN A 241 -7.22 12.07 1.24
C ASN A 241 -8.34 11.09 0.88
N GLY A 242 -8.05 10.18 -0.04
CA GLY A 242 -9.03 9.39 -0.74
C GLY A 242 -9.78 10.19 -1.79
N GLY A 243 -10.75 9.53 -2.40
CA GLY A 243 -11.51 10.08 -3.52
C GLY A 243 -10.89 9.69 -4.83
N ARG A 244 -11.73 9.26 -5.76
CA ARG A 244 -11.31 8.82 -7.07
C ARG A 244 -10.88 10.00 -7.94
N THR A 245 -9.69 9.90 -8.52
CA THR A 245 -9.21 10.82 -9.55
C THR A 245 -9.96 10.54 -10.86
N ASN A 246 -10.74 11.51 -11.35
CA ASN A 246 -11.50 11.40 -12.61
C ASN A 246 -12.38 10.12 -12.67
N GLN A 247 -12.50 9.52 -13.86
CA GLN A 247 -13.14 8.22 -14.08
C GLN A 247 -12.16 7.05 -14.12
N TYR A 248 -10.90 7.25 -13.72
CA TYR A 248 -9.91 6.17 -13.71
C TYR A 248 -10.36 5.00 -12.82
N GLY A 249 -10.08 3.80 -13.30
CA GLY A 249 -10.40 2.57 -12.62
C GLY A 249 -11.78 2.02 -12.94
N MET A 250 -12.26 1.12 -12.09
CA MET A 250 -13.50 0.40 -12.31
C MET A 250 -14.71 1.21 -11.80
N ALA A 251 -15.78 1.24 -12.58
CA ALA A 251 -17.03 1.96 -12.32
C ALA A 251 -17.66 1.56 -10.98
N GLN A 252 -17.52 0.30 -10.59
CA GLN A 252 -18.05 -0.23 -9.33
C GLN A 252 -17.47 0.47 -8.09
N PHE A 253 -16.22 0.96 -8.18
CA PHE A 253 -15.55 1.63 -7.07
C PHE A 253 -15.62 3.16 -7.17
N SER A 254 -16.51 3.70 -8.01
CA SER A 254 -16.69 5.15 -8.18
C SER A 254 -17.04 5.88 -6.88
N GLY A 255 -17.78 5.22 -5.97
CA GLY A 255 -18.13 5.73 -4.65
C GLY A 255 -17.14 5.40 -3.55
N TRP A 256 -16.05 4.67 -3.84
CA TRP A 256 -15.01 4.38 -2.86
C TRP A 256 -14.05 5.57 -2.79
N SER A 257 -14.16 6.38 -1.74
CA SER A 257 -13.24 7.49 -1.49
C SER A 257 -12.12 7.07 -0.53
N SER A 258 -12.49 6.66 0.68
CA SER A 258 -11.59 6.07 1.67
C SER A 258 -12.40 5.15 2.60
N GLY A 259 -11.72 4.19 3.23
CA GLY A 259 -12.36 3.28 4.18
C GLY A 259 -13.45 2.41 3.53
N ASN A 260 -14.50 2.13 4.30
CA ASN A 260 -15.57 1.21 3.88
C ASN A 260 -16.46 1.79 2.78
N SER A 261 -16.94 0.91 1.90
CA SER A 261 -18.03 1.14 0.95
C SER A 261 -18.90 -0.12 0.83
N ASP A 262 -19.86 -0.14 -0.09
CA ASP A 262 -20.68 -1.33 -0.33
C ASP A 262 -19.84 -2.55 -0.77
N PHE A 263 -18.76 -2.32 -1.50
CA PHE A 263 -17.92 -3.36 -2.08
C PHE A 263 -16.50 -3.37 -1.52
N VAL A 264 -16.22 -2.54 -0.51
CA VAL A 264 -14.92 -2.51 0.17
C VAL A 264 -15.07 -2.47 1.69
N GLN A 265 -14.33 -3.33 2.40
CA GLN A 265 -14.05 -3.16 3.83
C GLN A 265 -12.60 -2.71 3.99
N ASP A 266 -12.41 -1.51 4.52
CA ASP A 266 -11.11 -0.88 4.78
C ASP A 266 -11.14 -0.07 6.08
N ASN A 267 -11.59 -0.70 7.17
CA ASN A 267 -11.42 -0.13 8.50
C ASN A 267 -9.98 -0.39 8.97
N TYR A 268 -9.05 0.45 8.54
CA TYR A 268 -7.61 0.32 8.80
C TYR A 268 -7.20 0.75 10.21
N ASN A 269 -8.01 1.53 10.94
CA ASN A 269 -7.68 1.99 12.28
C ASN A 269 -7.91 0.89 13.32
N VAL A 270 -6.82 0.30 13.83
CA VAL A 270 -6.84 -0.70 14.91
C VAL A 270 -6.20 -0.08 16.14
N PRO A 271 -6.98 0.55 17.05
CA PRO A 271 -6.45 1.48 18.06
C PRO A 271 -5.53 0.87 19.11
N ASN A 272 -5.56 -0.46 19.27
CA ASN A 272 -4.66 -1.24 20.14
C ASN A 272 -4.78 -2.73 19.80
N THR A 273 -3.89 -3.56 20.35
CA THR A 273 -3.87 -5.02 20.14
C THR A 273 -5.18 -5.71 20.50
N GLY A 274 -5.93 -5.25 21.51
CA GLY A 274 -7.25 -5.81 21.84
C GLY A 274 -8.30 -5.59 20.75
N ALA A 275 -8.18 -4.52 19.97
CA ALA A 275 -9.06 -4.20 18.85
C ALA A 275 -8.80 -5.06 17.60
N ILE A 276 -7.75 -5.88 17.57
CA ILE A 276 -7.52 -6.88 16.51
C ILE A 276 -8.74 -7.82 16.41
N ALA A 277 -9.38 -8.15 17.55
CA ALA A 277 -10.59 -8.95 17.55
C ALA A 277 -11.74 -8.29 16.75
N THR A 278 -11.91 -6.98 16.88
CA THR A 278 -12.88 -6.21 16.10
C THR A 278 -12.54 -6.23 14.62
N LYS A 279 -11.26 -6.05 14.27
CA LYS A 279 -10.82 -6.12 12.87
C LYS A 279 -11.11 -7.49 12.24
N ARG A 280 -10.83 -8.59 12.95
CA ARG A 280 -11.16 -9.95 12.49
C ARG A 280 -12.65 -10.13 12.23
N ASP A 281 -13.50 -9.65 13.13
CA ASP A 281 -14.95 -9.76 12.97
C ASP A 281 -15.46 -8.92 11.77
N GLN A 282 -14.86 -7.76 11.52
CA GLN A 282 -15.15 -6.97 10.31
C GLN A 282 -14.72 -7.70 9.03
N VAL A 283 -13.53 -8.29 9.00
CA VAL A 283 -13.04 -9.12 7.89
C VAL A 283 -13.97 -10.31 7.65
N ARG A 284 -14.36 -11.02 8.71
CA ARG A 284 -15.30 -12.15 8.65
C ARG A 284 -16.66 -11.73 8.09
N ARG A 285 -17.30 -10.70 8.66
CA ARG A 285 -18.61 -10.22 8.20
C ARG A 285 -18.58 -9.78 6.74
N PHE A 286 -17.48 -9.18 6.30
CA PHE A 286 -17.35 -8.78 4.90
C PHE A 286 -17.07 -9.96 3.97
N LEU A 287 -16.37 -11.00 4.43
CA LEU A 287 -16.24 -12.27 3.73
C LEU A 287 -17.60 -12.96 3.59
N ASP A 288 -18.41 -13.01 4.66
CA ASP A 288 -19.78 -13.54 4.63
C ASP A 288 -20.66 -12.78 3.62
N LYS A 289 -20.55 -11.44 3.58
CA LYS A 289 -21.20 -10.59 2.57
C LYS A 289 -20.73 -10.90 1.15
N THR A 290 -19.42 -11.12 0.97
CA THR A 290 -18.85 -11.43 -0.35
C THR A 290 -19.33 -12.78 -0.88
N ASN A 291 -19.43 -13.76 0.02
CA ASN A 291 -19.82 -15.13 -0.30
C ASN A 291 -21.31 -15.25 -0.65
N SER A 292 -22.17 -14.49 0.03
CA SER A 292 -23.62 -14.45 -0.21
C SER A 292 -24.07 -13.35 -1.18
N GLY A 293 -23.15 -12.45 -1.57
CA GLY A 293 -23.43 -11.26 -2.36
C GLY A 293 -23.55 -11.50 -3.86
N ASP A 294 -23.73 -10.41 -4.59
CA ASP A 294 -23.87 -10.41 -6.05
C ASP A 294 -22.60 -10.96 -6.71
N GLN A 295 -22.74 -12.02 -7.51
CA GLN A 295 -21.62 -12.67 -8.20
C GLN A 295 -21.02 -11.82 -9.33
N THR A 296 -21.76 -10.80 -9.79
CA THR A 296 -21.30 -9.84 -10.80
C THR A 296 -20.47 -8.70 -10.20
N LYS A 297 -20.33 -8.64 -8.87
CA LYS A 297 -19.59 -7.60 -8.16
C LYS A 297 -18.30 -8.12 -7.57
N LEU A 298 -17.24 -7.32 -7.68
CA LEU A 298 -15.94 -7.59 -7.07
C LEU A 298 -15.89 -7.02 -5.65
N TYR A 299 -15.60 -7.83 -4.64
CA TYR A 299 -15.50 -7.37 -3.25
C TYR A 299 -14.03 -7.28 -2.84
N ILE A 300 -13.65 -6.23 -2.11
CA ILE A 300 -12.29 -6.04 -1.60
C ILE A 300 -12.33 -5.96 -0.08
N ASN A 301 -11.59 -6.85 0.58
CA ASN A 301 -11.58 -6.98 2.03
C ASN A 301 -10.17 -6.74 2.55
N PHE A 302 -9.92 -5.59 3.19
CA PHE A 302 -8.65 -5.30 3.82
C PHE A 302 -8.54 -6.02 5.16
N CYS A 303 -7.62 -6.96 5.23
CA CYS A 303 -7.20 -7.67 6.45
C CYS A 303 -6.20 -6.85 7.26
N SER A 304 -5.56 -5.86 6.64
CA SER A 304 -4.59 -4.96 7.24
C SER A 304 -5.20 -3.90 8.17
N GLY A 305 -4.36 -3.33 9.01
CA GLY A 305 -4.69 -2.20 9.86
C GLY A 305 -3.54 -1.86 10.79
N SER A 306 -3.59 -0.66 11.39
CA SER A 306 -2.55 -0.21 12.29
C SER A 306 -3.00 0.92 13.22
N SER A 307 -2.18 1.17 14.23
CA SER A 307 -2.12 2.38 15.06
C SER A 307 -0.78 2.42 15.80
N LEU A 308 -0.57 3.43 16.65
CA LEU A 308 0.60 3.48 17.55
C LEU A 308 0.67 2.29 18.54
N PHE A 309 -0.46 1.64 18.84
CA PHE A 309 -0.55 0.55 19.83
C PHE A 309 -0.98 -0.80 19.24
N ALA A 310 -1.03 -0.91 17.91
CA ALA A 310 -1.20 -2.15 17.17
C ALA A 310 -0.55 -1.95 15.81
N TRP A 311 0.67 -2.44 15.64
CA TRP A 311 1.42 -2.26 14.41
C TRP A 311 0.92 -3.22 13.32
N PRO A 312 1.25 -3.00 12.02
CA PRO A 312 0.86 -3.90 10.94
C PRO A 312 1.14 -5.39 11.23
N ASP A 313 2.32 -5.70 11.78
CA ASP A 313 2.70 -7.06 12.17
C ASP A 313 1.89 -7.58 13.38
N ASP A 314 1.55 -6.71 14.33
CA ASP A 314 0.63 -7.01 15.44
C ASP A 314 -0.73 -7.44 14.91
N VAL A 315 -1.30 -6.68 13.97
CA VAL A 315 -2.62 -6.96 13.40
C VAL A 315 -2.60 -8.22 12.54
N ALA A 316 -1.56 -8.41 11.71
CA ALA A 316 -1.44 -9.56 10.84
C ALA A 316 -1.26 -10.88 11.62
N ALA A 317 -0.27 -10.95 12.52
CA ALA A 317 0.10 -12.18 13.21
C ALA A 317 -0.55 -12.36 14.60
N GLY A 318 -0.89 -11.25 15.28
CA GLY A 318 -1.48 -11.26 16.62
C GLY A 318 -0.47 -10.95 17.72
N ALA A 319 -0.91 -10.20 18.72
CA ALA A 319 -0.05 -9.70 19.78
C ALA A 319 -0.71 -9.82 21.15
N LEU A 320 0.11 -9.96 22.20
CA LEU A 320 -0.35 -9.96 23.60
C LEU A 320 -1.50 -10.94 23.87
N GLY A 321 -1.40 -12.17 23.35
CA GLY A 321 -2.41 -13.21 23.49
C GLY A 321 -3.64 -13.05 22.58
N THR A 322 -3.72 -11.98 21.79
CA THR A 322 -4.76 -11.80 20.78
C THR A 322 -4.29 -12.39 19.46
N GLN A 323 -5.00 -13.38 18.92
CA GLN A 323 -4.67 -13.96 17.61
C GLN A 323 -4.83 -12.91 16.49
N GLY A 324 -3.93 -12.92 15.51
CA GLY A 324 -3.94 -11.99 14.38
C GLY A 324 -5.01 -12.29 13.33
N VAL A 325 -5.11 -11.41 12.35
CA VAL A 325 -6.07 -11.54 11.25
C VAL A 325 -5.69 -12.68 10.30
N ASN A 326 -4.42 -12.86 9.97
CA ASN A 326 -3.98 -13.91 9.04
C ASN A 326 -4.20 -15.34 9.60
N PRO A 327 -3.76 -15.68 10.83
CA PRO A 327 -4.01 -17.01 11.39
C PRO A 327 -5.50 -17.27 11.62
N PHE A 328 -6.26 -16.25 12.03
CA PHE A 328 -7.72 -16.34 12.08
C PHE A 328 -8.32 -16.68 10.72
N LEU A 329 -7.91 -15.97 9.67
CA LEU A 329 -8.45 -16.17 8.32
C LEU A 329 -8.10 -17.56 7.78
N LEU A 330 -6.87 -18.05 7.99
CA LEU A 330 -6.47 -19.40 7.59
C LEU A 330 -7.34 -20.46 8.27
N ILE A 331 -7.54 -20.34 9.59
CA ILE A 331 -8.39 -21.26 10.36
C ILE A 331 -9.84 -21.17 9.87
N TYR A 332 -10.38 -19.96 9.79
CA TYR A 332 -11.77 -19.73 9.39
C TYR A 332 -12.04 -20.31 8.01
N LEU A 333 -11.23 -20.00 6.99
CA LEU A 333 -11.41 -20.57 5.65
C LEU A 333 -11.25 -22.11 5.61
N GLY A 334 -10.54 -22.68 6.59
CA GLY A 334 -10.36 -24.12 6.76
C GLY A 334 -11.52 -24.83 7.47
N GLN A 335 -12.45 -24.09 8.07
CA GLN A 335 -13.59 -24.65 8.78
C GLN A 335 -14.73 -25.05 7.83
N GLY A 336 -15.52 -26.03 8.29
CA GLY A 336 -16.66 -26.55 7.55
C GLY A 336 -17.97 -25.83 7.87
N THR A 337 -19.07 -26.39 7.37
CA THR A 337 -20.42 -25.82 7.49
C THR A 337 -20.95 -25.68 8.91
N ASP A 338 -20.30 -26.33 9.88
CA ASP A 338 -20.62 -26.21 11.31
C ASP A 338 -20.26 -24.83 11.89
N VAL A 339 -19.37 -24.07 11.22
CA VAL A 339 -18.94 -22.74 11.69
C VAL A 339 -19.50 -21.61 10.83
N HIS A 340 -19.55 -21.79 9.51
CA HIS A 340 -20.03 -20.79 8.56
C HIS A 340 -20.58 -21.44 7.30
N ALA A 341 -21.32 -20.69 6.48
CA ALA A 341 -21.77 -21.19 5.18
C ALA A 341 -20.58 -21.62 4.31
N GLU A 342 -20.78 -22.59 3.41
CA GLU A 342 -19.71 -23.05 2.52
C GLU A 342 -19.12 -21.85 1.74
N VAL A 343 -17.80 -21.68 1.83
CA VAL A 343 -17.13 -20.56 1.19
C VAL A 343 -16.92 -20.90 -0.28
N HIS A 344 -17.63 -20.17 -1.14
CA HIS A 344 -17.53 -20.25 -2.58
C HIS A 344 -16.97 -18.96 -3.18
N ARG A 345 -16.39 -18.01 -2.46
CA ARG A 345 -15.60 -16.90 -3.03
C ARG A 345 -15.13 -16.00 -1.89
N THR A 346 -13.87 -15.63 -1.90
CA THR A 346 -13.34 -14.65 -0.93
C THR A 346 -13.38 -13.21 -1.43
N GLY A 347 -13.51 -13.01 -2.74
CA GLY A 347 -13.20 -11.74 -3.38
C GLY A 347 -11.69 -11.48 -3.28
N VAL A 348 -11.31 -10.21 -3.24
CA VAL A 348 -9.92 -9.80 -2.99
C VAL A 348 -9.68 -9.71 -1.49
N MET A 349 -8.65 -10.40 -0.99
CA MET A 349 -8.20 -10.31 0.41
C MET A 349 -6.89 -9.53 0.46
N MET A 350 -6.92 -8.28 0.90
CA MET A 350 -5.73 -7.40 0.98
C MET A 350 -5.03 -7.60 2.33
N MET A 351 -3.85 -8.21 2.33
CA MET A 351 -3.16 -8.66 3.55
C MET A 351 -1.84 -7.92 3.79
N ASP A 352 -1.47 -7.80 5.05
CA ASP A 352 -0.09 -7.52 5.47
C ASP A 352 0.60 -8.85 5.77
N PHE A 353 1.85 -8.98 5.33
CA PHE A 353 2.71 -10.15 5.56
C PHE A 353 2.06 -11.54 5.33
N PRO A 354 1.38 -11.79 4.20
CA PRO A 354 0.69 -13.05 3.98
C PRO A 354 1.65 -14.25 3.95
N GLY A 355 1.32 -15.31 4.70
CA GLY A 355 2.00 -16.60 4.63
C GLY A 355 1.54 -17.44 3.43
N GLY A 356 2.41 -18.34 2.98
CA GLY A 356 2.18 -19.09 1.74
C GLY A 356 0.99 -20.05 1.80
N VAL A 357 0.71 -20.67 2.94
CA VAL A 357 -0.45 -21.58 3.06
C VAL A 357 -1.76 -20.79 3.03
N LEU A 358 -1.81 -19.59 3.63
CA LEU A 358 -2.97 -18.71 3.51
C LEU A 358 -3.20 -18.26 2.06
N VAL A 359 -2.15 -17.89 1.32
CA VAL A 359 -2.24 -17.59 -0.11
C VAL A 359 -2.81 -18.78 -0.89
N ASN A 360 -2.25 -19.99 -0.70
CA ASN A 360 -2.73 -21.21 -1.34
C ASN A 360 -4.19 -21.50 -1.00
N LYS A 361 -4.60 -21.27 0.26
CA LYS A 361 -5.97 -21.49 0.71
C LYS A 361 -6.94 -20.57 0.00
N ILE A 362 -6.64 -19.28 -0.13
CA ILE A 362 -7.46 -18.32 -0.88
C ILE A 362 -7.57 -18.75 -2.35
N LEU A 363 -6.45 -19.11 -2.99
CA LEU A 363 -6.43 -19.56 -4.38
C LEU A 363 -7.21 -20.85 -4.63
N SER A 364 -7.26 -21.76 -3.65
CA SER A 364 -7.97 -23.03 -3.77
C SER A 364 -9.46 -22.87 -4.08
N PHE A 365 -10.07 -21.75 -3.66
CA PHE A 365 -11.45 -21.43 -3.97
C PHE A 365 -11.68 -21.12 -5.46
N ASN A 366 -10.65 -20.94 -6.28
CA ASN A 366 -10.82 -20.79 -7.72
C ASN A 366 -10.94 -22.14 -8.46
N ASN A 367 -10.62 -23.28 -7.82
CA ASN A 367 -10.62 -24.60 -8.47
C ASN A 367 -11.99 -24.97 -9.06
N ARG A 368 -13.09 -24.53 -8.43
CA ARG A 368 -14.45 -24.77 -8.94
C ARG A 368 -14.74 -24.05 -10.27
N LEU A 369 -13.93 -23.05 -10.64
CA LEU A 369 -14.09 -22.24 -11.84
C LEU A 369 -13.30 -22.80 -13.03
N ALA A 370 -12.47 -23.83 -12.82
CA ALA A 370 -11.57 -24.40 -13.82
C ALA A 370 -12.23 -25.47 -14.72
N ALA A 371 -13.55 -25.37 -14.95
CA ALA A 371 -14.34 -26.37 -15.66
C ALA A 371 -14.34 -26.17 -17.18
#